data_AF-A0A7Y3TT04-F1
#
_entry.id   AF-A0A7Y3TT04-F1
#
_cell.length_a   1.000
_cell.length_b   1.000
_cell.length_c   1.000
_cell.angle_alpha   90.00
_cell.angle_beta   90.00
_cell.angle_gamma   90.00
#
_symmetry.space_group_name_H-M   'P 1'
#
loop_
_entity.id
_entity.type
_entity.pdbx_description
1 polymer ?
#
loop_
_entity_poly.entity_id
_entity_poly.type
_entity_poly.pdbx_seq_one_letter_code
_entity_poly.pdbx_strand_id
1 'polypeptide(L)'
;MSLHPSALPPVPEETAHIAQLAFPKGNRYLTLRDQVGTFFNDSDFKDLFSVYGQSTISPCQLVLVCIMQFLEDLTDRQAAEAVRSRINWKYLLGLELTDSGFDYSVLCLSWRRFVEFSFSLCYRHHRHRNRQPIVL
;
A
#
# COMPACT_ATOMS: atom_id res chain seq x y z
N MET A 1 1.64 -18.94 11.76
CA MET A 1 2.06 -19.13 10.36
C MET A 1 2.82 -17.89 9.91
N SER A 2 3.94 -18.08 9.24
CA SER A 2 4.95 -17.05 8.98
C SER A 2 4.63 -16.31 7.68
N LEU A 3 4.36 -15.00 7.74
CA LEU A 3 4.31 -14.16 6.53
C LEU A 3 5.74 -14.07 5.98
N HIS A 4 5.98 -14.73 4.84
CA HIS A 4 7.23 -14.61 4.10
C HIS A 4 7.26 -13.22 3.45
N PRO A 5 8.27 -12.39 3.72
CA PRO A 5 8.38 -11.09 3.12
C PRO A 5 8.65 -11.25 1.62
N SER A 6 7.68 -10.86 0.80
CA SER A 6 7.83 -10.81 -0.65
C SER A 6 7.72 -9.35 -1.08
N ALA A 7 8.47 -8.98 -2.13
CA ALA A 7 8.19 -7.74 -2.83
C ALA A 7 6.75 -7.74 -3.35
N LEU A 8 6.21 -6.57 -3.68
CA LEU A 8 4.92 -6.49 -4.36
C LEU A 8 4.88 -7.51 -5.52
N PRO A 9 3.84 -8.36 -5.59
CA PRO A 9 3.77 -9.39 -6.62
C PRO A 9 3.77 -8.74 -8.00
N PRO A 10 4.41 -9.33 -9.02
CA PRO A 10 4.38 -8.76 -10.37
C PRO A 10 2.93 -8.56 -10.82
N VAL A 11 2.67 -7.50 -11.60
CA VAL A 11 1.32 -7.23 -12.08
C VAL A 11 0.93 -8.36 -13.04
N PRO A 12 -0.23 -9.02 -12.86
CA PRO A 12 -0.70 -10.04 -13.79
C PRO A 12 -0.81 -9.49 -15.22
N GLU A 13 -0.42 -10.28 -16.22
CA GLU A 13 -0.37 -9.84 -17.62
C GLU A 13 -1.72 -9.29 -18.12
N GLU A 14 -2.82 -9.95 -17.74
CA GLU A 14 -4.16 -9.52 -18.10
C GLU A 14 -4.51 -8.16 -17.50
N THR A 15 -4.23 -7.96 -16.20
CA THR A 15 -4.41 -6.67 -15.52
C THR A 15 -3.57 -5.59 -16.18
N ALA A 16 -2.32 -5.89 -16.54
CA ALA A 16 -1.42 -4.95 -17.19
C ALA A 16 -1.92 -4.55 -18.59
N HIS A 17 -2.34 -5.53 -19.39
CA HIS A 17 -2.87 -5.31 -20.72
C HIS A 17 -4.13 -4.42 -20.69
N ILE A 18 -5.09 -4.76 -19.85
CA ILE A 18 -6.33 -3.98 -19.72
C ILE A 18 -6.06 -2.59 -19.15
N ALA A 19 -5.13 -2.44 -18.20
CA ALA A 19 -4.75 -1.13 -17.67
C ALA A 19 -4.12 -0.24 -18.75
N GLN A 20 -3.26 -0.77 -19.62
CA GLN A 20 -2.68 -0.03 -20.73
C GLN A 20 -3.75 0.42 -21.75
N LEU A 21 -4.72 -0.45 -22.05
CA LEU A 21 -5.85 -0.11 -22.92
C LEU A 21 -6.79 0.93 -22.29
N ALA A 22 -7.03 0.86 -20.98
CA ALA A 22 -7.87 1.80 -20.26
C ALA A 22 -7.23 3.20 -20.11
N PHE A 23 -5.89 3.26 -20.06
CA PHE A 23 -5.13 4.50 -19.88
C PHE A 23 -4.08 4.73 -20.99
N PRO A 24 -4.51 4.94 -22.25
CA PRO A 24 -3.58 5.10 -23.37
C PRO A 24 -2.72 6.37 -23.27
N LYS A 25 -3.14 7.35 -22.48
CA LYS A 25 -2.40 8.60 -22.20
C LYS A 25 -1.55 8.53 -20.92
N GLY A 26 -1.48 7.36 -20.29
CA GLY A 26 -0.85 7.16 -19.00
C GLY A 26 -1.77 7.46 -17.81
N ASN A 27 -1.38 6.97 -16.64
CA ASN A 27 -2.07 7.17 -15.37
C ASN A 27 -1.04 7.31 -14.26
N ARG A 28 -1.27 8.25 -13.33
CA ARG A 28 -0.35 8.50 -12.21
C ARG A 28 -0.06 7.23 -11.39
N TYR A 29 -1.04 6.34 -11.22
CA TYR A 29 -0.87 5.11 -10.48
C TYR A 29 -0.12 4.02 -11.22
N LEU A 30 -0.21 3.99 -12.56
CA LEU A 30 0.62 3.10 -13.38
C LEU A 30 2.09 3.53 -13.24
N THR A 31 2.37 4.83 -13.39
CA THR A 31 3.73 5.36 -13.20
C THR A 31 4.23 5.19 -11.77
N LEU A 32 3.38 5.39 -10.78
CA LEU A 32 3.72 5.17 -9.37
C LEU A 32 4.06 3.70 -9.13
N ARG A 33 3.30 2.75 -9.70
CA ARG A 33 3.63 1.31 -9.63
C ARG A 33 5.04 1.03 -10.14
N ASP A 34 5.37 1.57 -11.30
CA ASP A 34 6.65 1.30 -11.95
C ASP A 34 7.83 1.90 -11.17
N GLN A 35 7.62 3.02 -10.48
CA GLN A 35 8.63 3.66 -9.64
C GLN A 35 8.73 3.06 -8.23
N VAL A 36 7.60 2.63 -7.66
CA VAL A 36 7.47 2.20 -6.26
C VAL A 36 7.66 0.70 -6.11
N GLY A 37 7.34 -0.08 -7.14
CA GLY A 37 7.47 -1.55 -7.16
C GLY A 37 8.88 -2.06 -6.87
N THR A 38 9.91 -1.23 -7.06
CA THR A 38 11.30 -1.57 -6.76
C THR A 38 11.70 -1.35 -5.30
N PHE A 39 10.98 -0.51 -4.55
CA PHE A 39 11.38 -0.07 -3.20
C PHE A 39 10.49 -0.60 -2.07
N PHE A 40 9.29 -1.08 -2.37
CA PHE A 40 8.33 -1.51 -1.35
C PHE A 40 8.46 -3.01 -1.05
N ASN A 41 9.06 -3.32 0.10
CA ASN A 41 9.24 -4.69 0.59
C ASN A 41 8.33 -4.95 1.81
N ASP A 42 7.62 -6.08 1.81
CA ASP A 42 6.78 -6.48 2.96
C ASP A 42 7.56 -6.53 4.29
N SER A 43 8.88 -6.79 4.25
CA SER A 43 9.72 -6.82 5.45
C SER A 43 9.81 -5.49 6.20
N ASP A 44 9.71 -4.36 5.50
CA ASP A 44 9.72 -3.02 6.12
C ASP A 44 8.44 -2.73 6.92
N PHE A 45 7.36 -3.44 6.59
CA PHE A 45 6.03 -3.24 7.16
C PHE A 45 5.51 -4.48 7.90
N LYS A 46 6.33 -5.52 8.07
CA LYS A 46 5.92 -6.77 8.71
C LYS A 46 5.49 -6.57 10.15
N ASP A 47 6.18 -5.70 10.89
CA ASP A 47 5.86 -5.41 12.28
C ASP A 47 4.51 -4.66 12.43
N LEU A 48 4.06 -3.98 11.37
CA LEU A 48 2.80 -3.23 11.37
C LEU A 48 1.57 -4.13 11.23
N PHE A 49 1.70 -5.21 10.46
CA PHE A 49 0.55 -6.02 10.04
C PHE A 49 0.66 -7.50 10.41
N SER A 50 1.67 -7.89 11.22
CA SER A 50 1.94 -9.26 11.69
C SER A 50 0.77 -10.02 12.34
N VAL A 51 -0.33 -9.33 12.69
CA VAL A 51 -1.47 -9.91 13.41
C VAL A 51 -2.59 -10.41 12.49
N TYR A 52 -2.62 -10.02 11.21
CA TYR A 52 -3.76 -10.34 10.32
C TYR A 52 -3.54 -11.67 9.58
N GLY A 53 -3.71 -12.78 10.30
CA GLY A 53 -3.54 -14.14 9.77
C GLY A 53 -4.56 -14.61 8.71
N GLN A 54 -5.39 -13.73 8.15
CA GLN A 54 -6.47 -14.08 7.21
C GLN A 54 -6.82 -12.97 6.19
N SER A 55 -5.94 -11.98 5.95
CA SER A 55 -6.20 -11.01 4.88
C SER A 55 -5.67 -11.54 3.55
N THR A 56 -6.51 -11.52 2.50
CA THR A 56 -6.11 -11.80 1.11
C THR A 56 -5.07 -10.79 0.60
N ILE A 57 -4.94 -9.65 1.28
CA ILE A 57 -4.03 -8.56 0.93
C ILE A 57 -2.77 -8.58 1.81
N SER A 58 -1.62 -8.35 1.18
CA SER A 58 -0.33 -8.26 1.86
C SER A 58 -0.19 -6.96 2.70
N PRO A 59 0.63 -6.97 3.77
CA PRO A 59 0.98 -5.77 4.52
C PRO A 59 1.39 -4.56 3.65
N CYS A 60 2.27 -4.78 2.67
CA CYS A 60 2.70 -3.73 1.75
C CYS A 60 1.55 -3.19 0.88
N GLN A 61 0.68 -4.07 0.40
CA GLN A 61 -0.50 -3.66 -0.36
C GLN A 61 -1.47 -2.83 0.49
N LEU A 62 -1.68 -3.17 1.78
CA LEU A 62 -2.48 -2.36 2.69
C LEU A 62 -1.92 -0.94 2.88
N VAL A 63 -0.60 -0.80 3.00
CA VAL A 63 0.04 0.53 3.07
C VAL A 63 -0.24 1.34 1.81
N LEU A 64 -0.13 0.73 0.64
CA LEU A 64 -0.46 1.40 -0.62
C LEU A 64 -1.92 1.81 -0.70
N VAL A 65 -2.84 0.94 -0.27
CA VAL A 65 -4.28 1.25 -0.17
C VAL A 65 -4.51 2.47 0.74
N CYS A 66 -3.86 2.53 1.92
CA CYS A 66 -3.95 3.69 2.81
C CYS A 66 -3.40 4.97 2.18
N ILE A 67 -2.29 4.89 1.44
CA ILE A 67 -1.72 6.04 0.73
C ILE A 67 -2.68 6.53 -0.36
N MET A 68 -3.21 5.63 -1.19
CA MET A 68 -4.18 5.99 -2.24
C MET A 68 -5.46 6.57 -1.63
N GLN A 69 -5.94 5.97 -0.54
CA GLN A 69 -7.10 6.45 0.20
C GLN A 69 -6.90 7.90 0.66
N PHE A 70 -5.73 8.22 1.22
CA PHE A 70 -5.40 9.58 1.64
C PHE A 70 -5.25 10.54 0.44
N LEU A 71 -4.60 10.10 -0.64
CA LEU A 71 -4.41 10.93 -1.85
C LEU A 71 -5.72 11.25 -2.58
N GLU A 72 -6.69 10.35 -2.54
CA GLU A 72 -8.01 10.50 -3.18
C GLU A 72 -9.10 10.98 -2.23
N ASP A 73 -8.79 11.26 -0.96
CA ASP A 73 -9.73 11.64 0.11
C ASP A 73 -10.93 10.68 0.21
N LEU A 74 -10.65 9.36 0.23
CA LEU A 74 -11.66 8.32 0.28
C LEU A 74 -11.94 7.84 1.72
N THR A 75 -13.20 7.50 1.98
CA THR A 75 -13.57 6.72 3.17
C THR A 75 -13.09 5.28 3.05
N ASP A 76 -12.96 4.56 4.17
CA ASP A 76 -12.52 3.16 4.18
C ASP A 76 -13.39 2.27 3.28
N ARG A 77 -14.70 2.52 3.25
CA ARG A 77 -15.64 1.80 2.38
C ARG A 77 -15.41 2.13 0.90
N GLN A 78 -15.17 3.39 0.57
CA GLN A 78 -14.86 3.78 -0.80
C GLN A 78 -13.51 3.26 -1.27
N ALA A 79 -12.51 3.19 -0.38
CA ALA A 79 -11.21 2.60 -0.70
C ALA A 79 -11.33 1.09 -0.94
N ALA A 80 -12.03 0.35 -0.07
CA ALA A 80 -12.30 -1.06 -0.29
C ALA A 80 -13.07 -1.31 -1.60
N GLU A 81 -14.04 -0.46 -1.93
CA GLU A 81 -14.77 -0.55 -3.19
C GLU A 81 -13.91 -0.17 -4.39
N ALA A 82 -13.00 0.80 -4.25
CA ALA A 82 -12.06 1.19 -5.30
C ALA A 82 -11.11 0.05 -5.67
N VAL A 83 -10.65 -0.72 -4.67
CA VAL A 83 -9.82 -1.92 -4.88
C VAL A 83 -10.55 -2.98 -5.71
N ARG A 84 -11.86 -3.15 -5.48
CA ARG A 84 -12.69 -4.12 -6.21
C ARG A 84 -13.03 -3.67 -7.63
N SER A 85 -13.35 -2.39 -7.79
CA SER A 85 -13.99 -1.88 -9.02
C SER A 85 -13.03 -1.20 -9.99
N ARG A 86 -11.87 -0.70 -9.54
CA ARG A 86 -11.02 0.17 -10.34
C ARG A 86 -9.73 -0.50 -10.79
N ILE A 87 -9.54 -0.52 -12.12
CA ILE A 87 -8.39 -1.14 -12.79
C ILE A 87 -7.03 -0.51 -12.39
N ASN A 88 -6.98 0.80 -12.15
CA ASN A 88 -5.76 1.48 -11.70
C ASN A 88 -5.33 1.06 -10.30
N TRP A 89 -6.28 0.78 -9.41
CA TRP A 89 -6.00 0.26 -8.06
C TRP A 89 -5.49 -1.18 -8.14
N LYS A 90 -6.13 -2.04 -8.94
CA LYS A 90 -5.68 -3.43 -9.17
C LYS A 90 -4.28 -3.48 -9.78
N TYR A 91 -3.98 -2.61 -10.74
CA TYR A 91 -2.63 -2.49 -11.32
C TYR A 91 -1.60 -2.07 -10.27
N LEU A 92 -1.89 -1.04 -9.46
CA LEU A 92 -0.97 -0.57 -8.43
C LEU A 92 -0.70 -1.64 -7.36
N LEU A 93 -1.69 -2.45 -7.04
CA LEU A 93 -1.56 -3.48 -6.01
C LEU A 93 -0.99 -4.81 -6.56
N GLY A 94 -1.00 -4.99 -7.89
CA GLY A 94 -0.63 -6.26 -8.52
C GLY A 94 -1.69 -7.34 -8.33
N LEU A 95 -2.97 -6.95 -8.35
CA LEU A 95 -4.11 -7.85 -8.18
C LEU A 95 -4.67 -8.33 -9.53
N GLU A 96 -5.29 -9.49 -9.51
CA GLU A 96 -6.04 -10.02 -10.65
C GLU A 96 -7.33 -9.23 -10.88
N LEU A 97 -7.80 -9.20 -12.13
CA LEU A 97 -9.08 -8.57 -12.48
C LEU A 97 -10.27 -9.22 -11.78
N THR A 98 -10.16 -10.51 -11.50
CA THR A 98 -11.15 -11.34 -10.79
C THR A 98 -11.06 -11.22 -9.26
N ASP A 99 -10.04 -10.55 -8.73
CA ASP A 99 -9.86 -10.39 -7.29
C ASP A 99 -11.08 -9.69 -6.65
N SER A 100 -11.62 -10.29 -5.60
CA SER A 100 -12.82 -9.84 -4.89
C SER A 100 -12.55 -8.74 -3.86
N GLY A 101 -11.30 -8.28 -3.75
CA GLY A 101 -10.84 -7.30 -2.78
C GLY A 101 -10.90 -7.83 -1.35
N PHE A 102 -11.12 -6.94 -0.40
CA PHE A 102 -11.16 -7.25 1.02
C PHE A 102 -12.30 -6.50 1.72
N ASP A 103 -12.63 -6.88 2.95
CA ASP A 103 -13.66 -6.19 3.74
C ASP A 103 -13.14 -4.88 4.34
N TYR A 104 -13.92 -3.80 4.25
CA TYR A 104 -13.52 -2.46 4.69
C TYR A 104 -13.07 -2.41 6.17
N SER A 105 -13.52 -3.33 7.03
CA SER A 105 -13.08 -3.42 8.43
C SER A 105 -11.56 -3.61 8.58
N VAL A 106 -10.91 -4.20 7.57
CA VAL A 106 -9.44 -4.34 7.54
C VAL A 106 -8.76 -2.97 7.53
N LEU A 107 -9.33 -1.96 6.85
CA LEU A 107 -8.78 -0.61 6.81
C LEU A 107 -8.92 0.12 8.13
N CYS A 108 -10.09 0.05 8.78
CA CYS A 108 -10.29 0.68 10.10
C CYS A 108 -9.25 0.19 11.13
N LEU A 109 -8.95 -1.11 11.12
CA LEU A 109 -7.98 -1.72 12.02
C LEU A 109 -6.53 -1.36 11.64
N SER A 110 -6.26 -1.25 10.35
CA SER A 110 -4.95 -0.94 9.77
C SER A 110 -4.54 0.52 9.97
N TRP A 111 -5.47 1.46 9.78
CA TRP A 111 -5.24 2.90 9.89
C TRP A 111 -4.68 3.30 11.25
N ARG A 112 -5.25 2.74 12.33
CA ARG A 112 -4.81 3.05 13.70
C ARG A 112 -3.33 2.74 13.91
N ARG A 113 -2.86 1.60 13.38
CA ARG A 113 -1.46 1.18 13.44
C ARG A 113 -0.56 1.96 12.49
N PHE A 114 -1.05 2.26 11.29
CA PHE A 114 -0.31 3.09 10.35
C PHE A 114 -0.03 4.48 10.91
N VAL A 115 -1.01 5.09 11.59
CA VAL A 115 -0.83 6.38 12.28
C VAL A 115 0.20 6.25 13.41
N GLU A 116 0.10 5.24 14.28
CA GLU A 116 1.08 4.99 15.35
C GLU A 116 2.51 4.83 14.80
N PHE A 117 2.66 4.15 13.67
CA PHE A 117 3.95 3.98 13.01
C PHE A 117 4.46 5.25 12.35
N SER A 118 3.62 5.99 11.64
CA SER A 118 3.99 7.27 11.04
C SER A 118 4.44 8.26 12.12
N PHE A 119 3.76 8.31 13.27
CA PHE A 119 4.20 9.06 14.43
C PHE A 119 5.55 8.58 14.96
N SER A 120 5.77 7.27 15.09
CA SER A 120 7.04 6.70 15.55
C SER A 120 8.20 6.98 14.58
N LEU A 121 7.96 6.91 13.26
CA LEU A 121 8.94 7.20 12.22
C LEU A 121 9.31 8.69 12.23
N CYS A 122 8.31 9.56 12.31
CA CYS A 122 8.49 11.01 12.40
C CYS A 122 9.23 11.38 13.70
N TYR A 123 8.89 10.76 14.83
CA TYR A 123 9.58 10.96 16.12
C TYR A 123 11.03 10.45 16.07
N ARG A 124 11.30 9.31 15.43
CA ARG A 124 12.66 8.76 15.25
C ARG A 124 13.52 9.65 14.35
N HIS A 125 12.93 10.23 13.29
CA HIS A 125 13.61 11.18 12.42
C HIS A 125 13.86 12.53 13.10
N HIS A 126 12.92 13.01 13.92
CA HIS A 126 13.07 14.23 14.70
C HIS A 126 14.13 14.11 15.81
N ARG A 127 14.32 12.90 16.38
CA ARG A 127 15.36 12.62 17.39
C ARG A 127 16.76 12.50 16.79
N HIS A 128 16.87 12.15 15.50
CA HIS A 128 18.15 12.15 14.78
C HIS A 128 18.57 13.56 14.31
N ARG A 129 17.62 14.46 14.02
CA ARG A 129 17.94 15.87 13.68
C ARG A 129 18.39 16.70 14.88
N ASN A 130 17.94 16.38 16.09
CA ASN A 130 18.30 17.10 17.32
C ASN A 130 19.51 16.49 18.08
N ARG A 131 20.33 15.67 17.41
CA ARG A 131 21.56 15.07 17.97
C ARG A 131 22.84 15.53 17.23
N GLN A 132 22.81 16.67 16.56
CA GLN A 132 24.05 17.38 16.23
C GLN A 132 24.44 18.19 17.47
N PRO A 133 25.55 17.89 18.16
CA PRO A 133 26.05 18.76 19.21
C PRO A 133 26.45 20.09 18.56
N ILE A 134 25.90 21.18 19.06
CA ILE A 134 26.45 22.52 18.83
C ILE A 134 27.83 22.50 19.48
N VAL A 135 28.88 22.36 18.67
CA VAL A 135 30.24 22.67 19.08
C VAL A 135 30.34 24.20 19.08
N LEU A 136 30.29 24.79 20.27
CA LEU A 136 30.73 26.15 20.55
C LEU A 136 32.01 26.07 21.37
#